data_AF-A0A3L7S0X5-F1
#
_entry.id   AF-A0A3L7S0X5-F1
#
_cell.length_a   1.000
_cell.length_b   1.000
_cell.length_c   1.000
_cell.angle_alpha   90.00
_cell.angle_beta   90.00
_cell.angle_gamma   90.00
#
_symmetry.space_group_name_H-M   'P 1'
#
loop_
_entity.id
_entity.type
_entity.pdbx_description
1 polymer ?
#
loop_
_entity_poly.entity_id
_entity_poly.type
_entity_poly.pdbx_seq_one_letter_code
_entity_poly.pdbx_strand_id
1 'polypeptide(L)'
;MSFFPPKEYATRNTVLPRRAFSTMLLACVFFTVPGVCSADDISPVVEIVKTHCIECHSAETKEGGLDLTSPGTNVKDSLQRAQWIHIYDRVRKNEMPPDPQQLPEAQRDQMLQTLEPLLHDADMAEVMANGRGPMRRVNRDEFAQNLRDLLQLPDLNVREILPEDRVGHHFNKTTAMLDLSRVQLMAFLDATESALSQATASGMTPPPAAKHRFLATQMFQEAETFGNREAMFYAKNNQLLPLNGGELAELRRTNQHDPEAELA
;
A
#
# COMPACT_ATOMS: atom_id res chain seq x y z
N MET A 1 -4.44 -5.99 -21.23
CA MET A 1 -4.84 -5.63 -19.85
C MET A 1 -4.87 -6.92 -19.05
N SER A 2 -3.79 -7.18 -18.32
CA SER A 2 -3.57 -8.42 -17.57
C SER A 2 -4.29 -8.32 -16.22
N PHE A 3 -5.28 -9.18 -16.02
CA PHE A 3 -5.96 -9.35 -14.74
C PHE A 3 -4.99 -9.91 -13.69
N PHE A 4 -4.77 -9.17 -12.61
CA PHE A 4 -4.14 -9.73 -11.40
C PHE A 4 -5.21 -10.50 -10.62
N PRO A 5 -4.99 -11.79 -10.29
CA PRO A 5 -5.92 -12.53 -9.44
C PRO A 5 -5.84 -12.04 -7.98
N PRO A 6 -6.94 -12.15 -7.20
CA PRO A 6 -6.96 -11.76 -5.80
C PRO A 6 -6.04 -12.65 -4.95
N LYS A 7 -5.34 -12.05 -3.98
CA LYS A 7 -4.50 -12.78 -3.01
C LYS A 7 -5.39 -13.48 -1.99
N GLU A 8 -5.31 -14.80 -1.92
CA GLU A 8 -5.84 -15.60 -0.81
C GLU A 8 -5.03 -15.32 0.45
N TYR A 9 -5.65 -14.72 1.47
CA TYR A 9 -5.08 -14.64 2.81
C TYR A 9 -5.50 -15.88 3.60
N ALA A 10 -4.60 -16.86 3.67
CA ALA A 10 -4.79 -18.08 4.44
C ALA A 10 -4.81 -17.77 5.96
N THR A 11 -5.98 -17.83 6.59
CA THR A 11 -6.12 -17.81 8.05
C THR A 11 -5.67 -19.16 8.62
N ARG A 12 -4.42 -19.27 9.06
CA ARG A 12 -3.92 -20.43 9.81
C ARG A 12 -4.38 -20.36 11.26
N ASN A 13 -5.54 -20.95 11.57
CA ASN A 13 -5.91 -21.27 12.95
C ASN A 13 -5.17 -22.53 13.41
N THR A 14 -4.05 -22.35 14.11
CA THR A 14 -3.33 -23.44 14.77
C THR A 14 -3.91 -23.67 16.16
N VAL A 15 -4.56 -24.81 16.38
CA VAL A 15 -4.84 -25.34 17.72
C VAL A 15 -3.87 -26.51 17.95
N LEU A 16 -2.84 -26.29 18.78
CA LEU A 16 -1.94 -27.34 19.22
C LEU A 16 -2.52 -28.03 20.48
N PRO A 17 -2.51 -29.37 20.58
CA PRO A 17 -2.98 -30.07 21.77
C PRO A 17 -1.90 -30.08 22.87
N ARG A 18 -2.33 -29.83 24.12
CA ARG A 18 -1.52 -29.97 25.35
C ARG A 18 -1.11 -31.44 25.52
N ARG A 19 0.18 -31.75 25.46
CA ARG A 19 0.74 -33.02 25.92
C ARG A 19 1.43 -32.82 27.26
N ALA A 20 1.02 -33.62 28.23
CA ALA A 20 1.60 -33.69 29.57
C ALA A 20 3.03 -34.25 29.49
N PHE A 21 3.98 -33.57 30.12
CA PHE A 21 5.33 -34.08 30.32
C PHE A 21 5.44 -34.61 31.75
N SER A 22 5.57 -35.93 31.86
CA SER A 22 5.96 -36.64 33.08
C SER A 22 7.48 -36.81 33.07
N THR A 23 8.04 -36.74 34.28
CA THR A 23 9.45 -36.63 34.67
C THR A 23 10.35 -37.78 34.19
N MET A 24 11.57 -37.48 33.72
CA MET A 24 12.66 -38.47 33.66
C MET A 24 14.04 -37.82 33.91
N LEU A 25 14.85 -38.56 34.67
CA LEU A 25 16.14 -38.22 35.31
C LEU A 25 17.33 -37.92 34.38
N LEU A 26 18.13 -36.96 34.82
CA LEU A 26 19.60 -36.97 35.01
C LEU A 26 20.53 -37.60 33.94
N ALA A 27 21.30 -36.76 33.24
CA ALA A 27 22.67 -37.05 32.81
C ALA A 27 23.44 -35.73 32.57
N CYS A 28 24.35 -35.37 33.48
CA CYS A 28 25.30 -34.28 33.29
C CYS A 28 26.35 -34.67 32.25
N VAL A 29 26.22 -34.14 31.03
CA VAL A 29 27.28 -34.16 30.02
C VAL A 29 28.08 -32.87 30.18
N PHE A 30 29.38 -33.00 30.48
CA PHE A 30 30.35 -31.91 30.42
C PHE A 30 30.44 -31.42 28.97
N PHE A 31 29.68 -30.37 28.63
CA PHE A 31 29.77 -29.69 27.36
C PHE A 31 30.98 -28.74 27.43
N THR A 32 32.05 -29.06 26.71
CA THR A 32 33.12 -28.13 26.41
C THR A 32 32.52 -26.97 25.63
N VAL A 33 32.35 -25.82 26.28
CA VAL A 33 31.83 -24.58 25.68
C VAL A 33 32.86 -24.12 24.64
N PRO A 34 32.54 -24.18 23.32
CA PRO A 34 33.35 -23.48 22.33
C PRO A 34 33.17 -21.99 22.60
N GLY A 35 34.27 -21.23 22.62
CA GLY A 35 34.25 -19.78 22.80
C GLY A 35 33.21 -19.17 21.86
N VAL A 36 32.23 -18.50 22.45
CA VAL A 36 31.25 -17.69 21.73
C VAL A 36 32.04 -16.58 21.04
N CYS A 37 32.35 -16.76 19.76
CA CYS A 37 32.74 -15.67 18.90
C CYS A 37 31.50 -14.77 18.85
N SER A 38 31.54 -13.61 19.50
CA SER A 38 30.47 -12.62 19.36
C SER A 38 30.32 -12.32 17.89
N ALA A 39 29.21 -12.75 17.30
CA ALA A 39 28.90 -12.50 15.90
C ALA A 39 28.92 -11.00 15.58
N ASP A 40 28.69 -10.14 16.59
CA ASP A 40 28.58 -8.69 16.48
C ASP A 40 29.92 -7.91 16.60
N ASP A 41 31.08 -8.58 16.62
CA ASP A 41 32.36 -7.89 16.84
C ASP A 41 32.98 -7.32 15.55
N ILE A 42 33.02 -5.99 15.45
CA ILE A 42 33.67 -5.27 14.34
C ILE A 42 35.12 -4.86 14.62
N SER A 43 35.71 -5.30 15.74
CA SER A 43 37.10 -4.95 16.11
C SER A 43 38.13 -5.21 15.00
N PRO A 44 38.07 -6.33 14.23
CA PRO A 44 38.99 -6.55 13.10
C PRO A 44 38.88 -5.47 12.02
N VAL A 45 37.67 -4.98 11.76
CA VAL A 45 37.43 -3.91 10.77
C VAL A 45 37.98 -2.58 11.27
N VAL A 46 37.81 -2.28 12.55
CA VAL A 46 38.35 -1.06 13.16
C VAL A 46 39.87 -1.00 13.03
N GLU A 47 40.57 -2.13 13.17
CA GLU A 47 42.01 -2.18 13.01
C GLU A 47 42.47 -1.90 11.57
N ILE A 48 41.74 -2.45 10.58
CA ILE A 48 41.97 -2.15 9.16
C ILE A 48 41.77 -0.65 8.90
N VAL A 49 40.68 -0.07 9.41
CA VAL A 49 40.40 1.37 9.27
C VAL A 49 41.49 2.22 9.90
N LYS A 50 41.97 1.85 11.09
CA LYS A 50 43.07 2.55 11.76
C LYS A 50 44.36 2.52 10.96
N THR A 51 44.63 1.41 10.29
CA THR A 51 45.87 1.20 9.53
C THR A 51 45.85 1.92 8.18
N HIS A 52 44.71 1.90 7.49
CA HIS A 52 44.63 2.29 6.08
C HIS A 52 43.85 3.58 5.79
N CYS A 53 43.06 4.09 6.75
CA CYS A 53 42.16 5.20 6.50
C CYS A 53 42.50 6.48 7.29
N ILE A 54 43.21 6.37 8.42
CA ILE A 54 43.43 7.51 9.33
C ILE A 54 44.29 8.61 8.70
N GLU A 55 45.22 8.29 7.80
CA GLU A 55 46.09 9.30 7.18
C GLU A 55 45.29 10.44 6.52
N CYS A 56 44.19 10.10 5.83
CA CYS A 56 43.30 11.07 5.17
C CYS A 56 42.07 11.45 6.02
N HIS A 57 41.60 10.55 6.88
CA HIS A 57 40.38 10.73 7.69
C HIS A 57 40.66 10.89 9.19
N SER A 58 41.74 11.60 9.57
CA SER A 58 42.02 11.95 10.97
C SER A 58 41.23 13.18 11.43
N ALA A 59 41.34 13.51 12.71
CA ALA A 59 40.76 14.72 13.30
C ALA A 59 41.33 16.03 12.70
N GLU A 60 42.54 15.98 12.15
CA GLU A 60 43.27 17.09 11.56
C GLU A 60 42.96 17.24 10.07
N THR A 61 42.99 16.14 9.30
CA THR A 61 42.82 16.18 7.84
C THR A 61 41.35 16.18 7.42
N LYS A 62 40.52 15.33 8.05
CA LYS A 62 39.07 15.20 7.80
C LYS A 62 38.65 15.27 6.33
N GLU A 63 39.33 14.54 5.44
CA GLU A 63 38.94 14.52 4.03
C GLU A 63 37.48 14.09 3.86
N GLY A 64 36.75 14.78 2.99
CA GLY A 64 35.32 14.55 2.81
C GLY A 64 34.45 14.82 4.05
N GLY A 65 34.99 15.51 5.06
CA GLY A 65 34.28 15.79 6.32
C GLY A 65 34.13 14.58 7.24
N LEU A 66 34.93 13.52 7.04
CA LEU A 66 34.86 12.28 7.80
C LEU A 66 36.07 12.15 8.74
N ASP A 67 35.79 11.89 10.02
CA ASP A 67 36.79 11.62 11.07
C ASP A 67 36.64 10.17 11.55
N LEU A 68 37.70 9.38 11.39
CA LEU A 68 37.82 7.98 11.75
C LEU A 68 38.87 7.75 12.84
N THR A 69 39.25 8.79 13.58
CA THR A 69 40.23 8.67 14.68
C THR A 69 39.70 7.76 15.80
N SER A 70 38.40 7.80 16.05
CA SER A 70 37.71 6.96 17.03
C SER A 70 36.38 6.46 16.46
N PRO A 71 36.40 5.50 15.52
CA PRO A 71 35.19 5.02 14.88
C PRO A 71 34.36 4.24 15.92
N GLY A 72 33.06 4.52 15.98
CA GLY A 72 32.16 3.82 16.88
C GLY A 72 32.03 2.34 16.52
N THR A 73 31.87 1.46 17.52
CA THR A 73 31.80 0.01 17.30
C THR A 73 30.38 -0.56 17.33
N ASN A 74 29.39 0.25 17.69
CA ASN A 74 28.03 -0.20 17.89
C ASN A 74 27.19 0.00 16.62
N VAL A 75 27.16 -1.00 15.74
CA VAL A 75 26.32 -0.98 14.53
C VAL A 75 24.81 -0.99 14.82
N LYS A 76 24.38 -1.21 16.07
CA LYS A 76 22.97 -1.09 16.48
C LYS A 76 22.56 0.37 16.71
N ASP A 77 23.51 1.25 17.03
CA ASP A 77 23.28 2.69 17.05
C ASP A 77 23.09 3.22 15.61
N SER A 78 22.04 4.01 15.36
CA SER A 78 21.68 4.43 14.01
C SER A 78 22.69 5.40 13.38
N LEU A 79 23.31 6.26 14.19
CA LEU A 79 24.30 7.22 13.71
C LEU A 79 25.60 6.51 13.32
N GLN A 80 26.09 5.61 14.18
CA GLN A 80 27.27 4.79 13.89
C GLN A 80 27.03 3.86 12.70
N ARG A 81 25.85 3.22 12.63
CA ARG A 81 25.47 2.38 11.49
C ARG A 81 25.49 3.14 10.18
N ALA A 82 24.93 4.35 10.13
CA ALA A 82 24.94 5.19 8.92
C ALA A 82 26.37 5.51 8.47
N GLN A 83 27.27 5.82 9.40
CA GLN A 83 28.69 6.02 9.10
C GLN A 83 29.32 4.76 8.48
N TRP A 84 29.08 3.58 9.08
CA TRP A 84 29.60 2.31 8.57
C TRP A 84 29.01 1.89 7.23
N ILE A 85 27.73 2.15 6.97
CA ILE A 85 27.11 1.93 5.65
C ILE A 85 27.82 2.77 4.59
N HIS A 86 28.09 4.05 4.88
CA HIS A 86 28.83 4.90 3.95
C HIS A 86 30.25 4.38 3.68
N ILE A 87 30.98 3.96 4.72
CA ILE A 87 32.30 3.37 4.56
C ILE A 87 32.22 2.09 3.71
N TYR A 88 31.31 1.18 4.06
CA TYR A 88 31.08 -0.08 3.34
C TYR A 88 30.81 0.17 1.85
N ASP A 89 29.89 1.09 1.53
CA ASP A 89 29.52 1.39 0.14
C ASP A 89 30.69 1.94 -0.69
N ARG A 90 31.51 2.83 -0.11
CA ARG A 90 32.68 3.40 -0.80
C ARG A 90 33.77 2.35 -1.01
N VAL A 91 34.03 1.52 0.00
CA VAL A 91 35.02 0.43 -0.09
C VAL A 91 34.56 -0.63 -1.09
N ARG A 92 33.29 -1.01 -1.07
CA ARG A 92 32.68 -1.98 -2.00
C ARG A 92 32.73 -1.51 -3.46
N LYS A 93 32.57 -0.21 -3.70
CA LYS A 93 32.65 0.40 -5.03
C LYS A 93 34.08 0.66 -5.50
N ASN A 94 35.09 0.33 -4.69
CA ASN A 94 36.50 0.68 -4.93
C ASN A 94 36.72 2.19 -5.11
N GLU A 95 35.86 3.02 -4.50
CA GLU A 95 36.04 4.47 -4.47
C GLU A 95 36.98 4.89 -3.33
N MET A 96 37.11 4.04 -2.30
CA MET A 96 38.04 4.21 -1.19
C MET A 96 38.88 2.93 -0.97
N PRO A 97 40.17 3.07 -0.66
CA PRO A 97 40.98 4.29 -0.84
C PRO A 97 41.12 4.71 -2.32
N PRO A 98 41.44 5.98 -2.64
CA PRO A 98 41.64 6.44 -4.02
C PRO A 98 42.80 5.75 -4.73
N ASP A 99 43.85 5.40 -3.98
CA ASP A 99 44.93 4.52 -4.43
C ASP A 99 44.63 3.09 -3.98
N PRO A 100 44.26 2.16 -4.89
CA PRO A 100 43.90 0.79 -4.54
C PRO A 100 44.99 0.04 -3.76
N GLN A 101 46.26 0.43 -3.92
CA GLN A 101 47.40 -0.17 -3.25
C GLN A 101 47.41 0.08 -1.74
N GLN A 102 46.71 1.12 -1.27
CA GLN A 102 46.63 1.47 0.15
C GLN A 102 45.78 0.49 0.96
N LEU A 103 44.91 -0.30 0.33
CA LEU A 103 44.11 -1.33 1.01
C LEU A 103 44.24 -2.67 0.28
N PRO A 104 44.99 -3.64 0.83
CA PRO A 104 45.11 -4.98 0.29
C PRO A 104 43.75 -5.64 0.04
N GLU A 105 43.59 -6.34 -1.09
CA GLU A 105 42.34 -6.99 -1.50
C GLU A 105 41.80 -7.95 -0.42
N ALA A 106 42.67 -8.74 0.21
CA ALA A 106 42.27 -9.65 1.29
C ALA A 106 41.66 -8.93 2.51
N GLN A 107 42.15 -7.73 2.85
CA GLN A 107 41.62 -6.94 3.96
C GLN A 107 40.33 -6.20 3.55
N ARG A 108 40.24 -5.76 2.29
CA ARG A 108 38.99 -5.23 1.72
C ARG A 108 37.89 -6.29 1.81
N ASP A 109 38.17 -7.51 1.36
CA ASP A 109 37.20 -8.61 1.38
C ASP A 109 36.82 -8.99 2.81
N GLN A 110 37.80 -9.10 3.71
CA GLN A 110 37.55 -9.33 5.13
C GLN A 110 36.61 -8.27 5.71
N MET A 111 36.86 -7.00 5.42
CA MET A 111 36.05 -5.88 5.88
C MET A 111 34.61 -5.96 5.37
N LEU A 112 34.42 -6.22 4.08
CA LEU A 112 33.09 -6.34 3.47
C LEU A 112 32.33 -7.55 4.01
N GLN A 113 32.97 -8.71 4.11
CA GLN A 113 32.37 -9.93 4.65
C GLN A 113 31.99 -9.81 6.12
N THR A 114 32.74 -9.01 6.90
CA THR A 114 32.42 -8.76 8.32
C THR A 114 31.25 -7.79 8.46
N LEU A 115 31.27 -6.67 7.70
CA LEU A 115 30.27 -5.61 7.86
C LEU A 115 28.90 -5.96 7.25
N GLU A 116 28.86 -6.64 6.10
CA GLU A 116 27.62 -6.88 5.36
C GLU A 116 26.50 -7.53 6.20
N PRO A 117 26.71 -8.70 6.85
CA PRO A 117 25.66 -9.31 7.66
C PRO A 117 25.28 -8.45 8.87
N LEU A 118 26.25 -7.77 9.48
CA LEU A 118 26.02 -6.96 10.68
C LEU A 118 25.19 -5.71 10.40
N LEU A 119 25.50 -5.00 9.31
CA LEU A 119 24.73 -3.84 8.89
C LEU A 119 23.32 -4.25 8.43
N HIS A 120 23.21 -5.36 7.69
CA HIS A 120 21.93 -5.90 7.24
C HIS A 120 21.04 -6.31 8.41
N ASP A 121 21.58 -7.06 9.38
CA ASP A 121 20.81 -7.56 10.52
C ASP A 121 20.40 -6.42 11.45
N ALA A 122 21.26 -5.41 11.64
CA ALA A 122 20.93 -4.22 12.42
C ALA A 122 19.82 -3.38 11.75
N ASP A 123 19.89 -3.17 10.43
CA ASP A 123 18.83 -2.48 9.67
C ASP A 123 17.51 -3.25 9.72
N MET A 124 17.56 -4.57 9.47
CA MET A 124 16.37 -5.42 9.48
C MET A 124 15.72 -5.47 10.87
N ALA A 125 16.51 -5.50 11.96
CA ALA A 125 16.00 -5.43 13.31
C ALA A 125 15.29 -4.09 13.59
N GLU A 126 15.84 -2.97 13.12
CA GLU A 126 15.19 -1.66 13.23
C GLU A 126 13.88 -1.62 12.42
N VAL A 127 13.89 -2.13 11.19
CA VAL A 127 12.69 -2.20 10.34
C VAL A 127 11.60 -3.07 10.96
N MET A 128 11.95 -4.19 11.60
CA MET A 128 10.99 -5.04 12.28
C MET A 128 10.41 -4.38 13.54
N ALA A 129 11.20 -3.58 14.25
CA ALA A 129 10.76 -2.89 15.46
C ALA A 129 9.91 -1.64 15.15
N ASN A 130 10.31 -0.85 14.14
CA ASN A 130 9.80 0.50 13.91
C ASN A 130 9.10 0.69 12.55
N GLY A 131 9.18 -0.31 11.66
CA GLY A 131 8.77 -0.17 10.27
C GLY A 131 9.87 0.41 9.37
N ARG A 132 9.62 0.42 8.05
CA ARG A 132 10.61 0.84 7.03
C ARG A 132 10.82 2.36 6.92
N GLY A 133 10.05 3.15 7.65
CA GLY A 133 10.09 4.60 7.49
C GLY A 133 9.20 5.32 8.49
N PRO A 134 9.23 6.66 8.46
CA PRO A 134 8.43 7.46 9.37
C PRO A 134 6.95 7.14 9.20
N MET A 135 6.23 7.13 10.32
CA MET A 135 4.77 6.95 10.31
C MET A 135 4.11 8.09 9.54
N ARG A 136 3.14 7.73 8.69
CA ARG A 136 2.28 8.65 7.96
C ARG A 136 0.84 8.21 8.06
N ARG A 137 -0.10 9.14 7.93
CA ARG A 137 -1.49 8.74 7.67
C ARG A 137 -1.65 8.18 6.26
N VAL A 138 -2.75 7.46 6.08
CA VAL A 138 -3.25 7.04 4.77
C VAL A 138 -3.74 8.29 4.02
N ASN A 139 -3.43 8.39 2.72
CA ASN A 139 -3.86 9.53 1.91
C ASN A 139 -5.36 9.38 1.53
N ARG A 140 -6.03 10.43 1.03
CA ARG A 140 -7.48 10.41 0.77
C ARG A 140 -7.90 9.37 -0.27
N ASP A 141 -7.07 9.12 -1.29
CA ASP A 141 -7.29 8.08 -2.30
C ASP A 141 -7.22 6.70 -1.65
N GLU A 142 -6.14 6.45 -0.92
CA GLU A 142 -5.88 5.20 -0.23
C GLU A 142 -6.98 4.92 0.80
N PHE A 143 -7.43 5.91 1.57
CA PHE A 143 -8.46 5.73 2.59
C PHE A 143 -9.81 5.36 1.96
N ALA A 144 -10.24 6.11 0.93
CA ALA A 144 -11.48 5.80 0.22
C ALA A 144 -11.43 4.40 -0.42
N GLN A 145 -10.29 4.01 -1.00
CA GLN A 145 -10.12 2.68 -1.59
C GLN A 145 -10.10 1.57 -0.53
N ASN A 146 -9.50 1.81 0.64
CA ASN A 146 -9.54 0.86 1.76
C ASN A 146 -10.97 0.63 2.24
N LEU A 147 -11.79 1.68 2.34
CA LEU A 147 -13.20 1.53 2.73
C LEU A 147 -14.01 0.74 1.69
N ARG A 148 -13.80 1.00 0.38
CA ARG A 148 -14.45 0.22 -0.69
C ARG A 148 -14.14 -1.27 -0.57
N ASP A 149 -12.87 -1.60 -0.37
CA ASP A 149 -12.39 -2.98 -0.27
C ASP A 149 -12.90 -3.65 1.01
N LEU A 150 -12.73 -3.00 2.16
CA LEU A 150 -13.12 -3.53 3.46
C LEU A 150 -14.64 -3.76 3.59
N LEU A 151 -15.44 -2.82 3.06
CA LEU A 151 -16.90 -2.87 3.15
C LEU A 151 -17.55 -3.54 1.93
N GLN A 152 -16.75 -3.96 0.93
CA GLN A 152 -17.23 -4.55 -0.32
C GLN A 152 -18.22 -3.65 -1.07
N LEU A 153 -17.99 -2.34 -1.03
CA LEU A 153 -18.81 -1.31 -1.69
C LEU A 153 -18.01 -0.67 -2.84
N PRO A 154 -17.98 -1.26 -4.05
CA PRO A 154 -17.15 -0.75 -5.15
C PRO A 154 -17.52 0.68 -5.56
N ASP A 155 -18.78 1.04 -5.43
CA ASP A 155 -19.32 2.36 -5.81
C ASP A 155 -19.30 3.38 -4.67
N LEU A 156 -18.71 3.05 -3.51
CA LEU A 156 -18.63 3.97 -2.37
C LEU A 156 -17.85 5.23 -2.76
N ASN A 157 -18.51 6.38 -2.60
CA ASN A 157 -17.94 7.70 -2.90
C ASN A 157 -17.84 8.58 -1.64
N VAL A 158 -16.79 8.36 -0.86
CA VAL A 158 -16.46 9.16 0.34
C VAL A 158 -15.19 9.99 0.17
N ARG A 159 -14.58 9.95 -1.03
CA ARG A 159 -13.33 10.66 -1.32
C ARG A 159 -13.47 12.17 -1.11
N GLU A 160 -14.56 12.74 -1.61
CA GLU A 160 -14.79 14.20 -1.61
C GLU A 160 -15.14 14.75 -0.21
N ILE A 161 -15.41 13.88 0.77
CA ILE A 161 -15.54 14.26 2.18
C ILE A 161 -14.16 14.60 2.76
N LEU A 162 -13.10 14.00 2.22
CA LEU A 162 -11.73 14.15 2.72
C LEU A 162 -11.05 15.36 2.08
N PRO A 163 -10.39 16.22 2.87
CA PRO A 163 -9.54 17.28 2.35
C PRO A 163 -8.48 16.76 1.38
N GLU A 164 -8.09 17.59 0.42
CA GLU A 164 -7.01 17.26 -0.50
C GLU A 164 -5.66 17.16 0.20
N ASP A 165 -4.89 16.13 -0.15
CA ASP A 165 -3.56 15.93 0.40
C ASP A 165 -2.55 16.85 -0.27
N ARG A 166 -1.57 17.31 0.53
CA ARG A 166 -0.43 18.05 0.02
C ARG A 166 0.44 17.16 -0.86
N VAL A 167 0.94 17.74 -1.95
CA VAL A 167 1.87 17.08 -2.87
C VAL A 167 3.30 17.53 -2.54
N GLY A 168 4.20 16.58 -2.34
CA GLY A 168 5.62 16.82 -2.14
C GLY A 168 6.46 15.99 -3.11
N HIS A 169 7.44 16.61 -3.77
CA HIS A 169 8.23 15.99 -4.84
C HIS A 169 7.37 15.38 -5.97
N HIS A 170 6.23 16.01 -6.28
CA HIS A 170 5.23 15.51 -7.23
C HIS A 170 4.52 14.21 -6.81
N PHE A 171 4.63 13.79 -5.54
CA PHE A 171 3.92 12.64 -4.99
C PHE A 171 2.99 13.04 -3.83
N ASN A 172 1.84 12.37 -3.73
CA ASN A 172 0.87 12.51 -2.63
C ASN A 172 0.98 11.39 -1.57
N LYS A 173 2.12 10.69 -1.55
CA LYS A 173 2.46 9.63 -0.57
C LYS A 173 3.70 9.95 0.26
N THR A 174 4.19 11.18 0.14
CA THR A 174 5.37 11.67 0.85
C THR A 174 5.02 11.86 2.33
N THR A 175 5.68 11.11 3.22
CA THR A 175 5.36 11.11 4.66
C THR A 175 5.35 12.50 5.28
N ALA A 176 6.34 13.34 4.97
CA ALA A 176 6.43 14.70 5.50
C ALA A 176 5.25 15.61 5.10
N MET A 177 4.45 15.23 4.09
CA MET A 177 3.28 15.98 3.63
C MET A 177 1.95 15.43 4.17
N LEU A 178 1.98 14.28 4.86
CA LEU A 178 0.81 13.53 5.34
C LEU A 178 0.76 13.55 6.87
N ASP A 179 0.71 14.75 7.43
CA ASP A 179 0.40 15.02 8.83
C ASP A 179 -1.11 14.90 9.10
N LEU A 180 -1.47 14.64 10.37
CA LEU A 180 -2.86 14.53 10.80
C LEU A 180 -3.27 15.78 11.56
N SER A 181 -4.11 16.61 10.93
CA SER A 181 -4.74 17.76 11.57
C SER A 181 -6.09 17.38 12.20
N ARG A 182 -6.64 18.24 13.06
CA ARG A 182 -7.99 18.08 13.59
C ARG A 182 -9.04 17.98 12.47
N VAL A 183 -8.92 18.82 11.44
CA VAL A 183 -9.84 18.84 10.29
C VAL A 183 -9.80 17.50 9.56
N GLN A 184 -8.59 16.96 9.34
CA GLN A 184 -8.42 15.66 8.70
C GLN A 184 -9.04 14.53 9.52
N LEU A 185 -8.86 14.54 10.85
CA LEU A 185 -9.43 13.54 11.73
C LEU A 185 -10.97 13.56 11.71
N MET A 186 -11.58 14.75 11.76
CA MET A 186 -13.04 14.89 11.64
C MET A 186 -13.54 14.33 10.30
N ALA A 187 -12.89 14.71 9.19
CA ALA A 187 -13.27 14.23 7.87
C ALA A 187 -13.14 12.69 7.73
N PHE A 188 -12.15 12.07 8.38
CA PHE A 188 -12.06 10.60 8.41
C PHE A 188 -13.22 9.96 9.18
N LEU A 189 -13.64 10.55 10.30
CA LEU A 189 -14.78 10.05 11.07
C LEU A 189 -16.08 10.20 10.26
N ASP A 190 -16.32 11.36 9.66
CA ASP A 190 -17.50 11.63 8.83
C ASP A 190 -17.54 10.69 7.59
N ALA A 191 -16.41 10.50 6.92
CA ALA A 191 -16.29 9.57 5.80
C ALA A 191 -16.54 8.12 6.23
N THR A 192 -16.07 7.72 7.42
CA THR A 192 -16.29 6.39 7.97
C THR A 192 -17.76 6.17 8.33
N GLU A 193 -18.41 7.14 8.97
CA GLU A 193 -19.83 7.06 9.32
C GLU A 193 -20.72 6.96 8.07
N SER A 194 -20.44 7.78 7.05
CA SER A 194 -21.12 7.73 5.75
C SER A 194 -20.94 6.37 5.05
N ALA A 195 -19.73 5.80 5.10
CA ALA A 195 -19.44 4.49 4.53
C ALA A 195 -20.14 3.35 5.29
N LEU A 196 -20.09 3.39 6.62
CA LEU A 196 -20.75 2.39 7.47
C LEU A 196 -22.26 2.42 7.30
N SER A 197 -22.87 3.60 7.21
CA SER A 197 -24.32 3.74 6.98
C SER A 197 -24.77 3.07 5.68
N GLN A 198 -23.96 3.13 4.62
CA GLN A 198 -24.23 2.45 3.36
C GLN A 198 -23.98 0.93 3.44
N ALA A 199 -22.97 0.51 4.20
CA ALA A 199 -22.64 -0.91 4.37
C ALA A 199 -23.65 -1.64 5.27
N THR A 200 -24.19 -0.95 6.27
CA THR A 200 -25.24 -1.51 7.12
C THR A 200 -26.55 -1.52 6.36
N ALA A 201 -27.04 -2.71 6.02
CA ALA A 201 -28.41 -2.85 5.57
C ALA A 201 -29.35 -2.32 6.68
N SER A 202 -30.02 -1.19 6.41
CA SER A 202 -31.33 -0.97 7.02
C SER A 202 -32.12 -2.24 6.76
N GLY A 203 -32.66 -2.90 7.79
CA GLY A 203 -33.25 -4.26 7.73
C GLY A 203 -34.45 -4.45 6.78
N MET A 204 -34.61 -3.57 5.80
CA MET A 204 -35.48 -3.67 4.65
C MET A 204 -34.90 -4.71 3.70
N THR A 205 -35.62 -5.82 3.57
CA THR A 205 -35.42 -6.77 2.48
C THR A 205 -35.45 -5.99 1.16
N PRO A 206 -34.41 -6.06 0.31
CA PRO A 206 -34.43 -5.38 -0.96
C PRO A 206 -35.65 -5.86 -1.76
N PRO A 207 -36.42 -4.95 -2.39
CA PRO A 207 -37.55 -5.37 -3.21
C PRO A 207 -37.04 -6.35 -4.28
N PRO A 208 -37.81 -7.40 -4.60
CA PRO A 208 -37.41 -8.36 -5.62
C PRO A 208 -37.13 -7.62 -6.92
N ALA A 209 -36.02 -7.97 -7.59
CA ALA A 209 -35.66 -7.36 -8.86
C ALA A 209 -36.80 -7.55 -9.87
N ALA A 210 -37.43 -6.44 -10.27
CA ALA A 210 -38.50 -6.45 -11.25
C ALA A 210 -37.94 -6.11 -12.63
N LYS A 211 -38.15 -6.99 -13.60
CA LYS A 211 -37.88 -6.70 -15.02
C LYS A 211 -39.18 -6.21 -15.65
N HIS A 212 -39.21 -4.96 -16.06
CA HIS A 212 -40.33 -4.38 -16.81
C HIS A 212 -39.96 -4.29 -18.29
N ARG A 213 -40.80 -4.86 -19.16
CA ARG A 213 -40.73 -4.62 -20.61
C ARG A 213 -41.70 -3.50 -20.93
N PHE A 214 -41.18 -2.35 -21.31
CA PHE A 214 -41.99 -1.24 -21.82
C PHE A 214 -42.22 -1.44 -23.31
N LEU A 215 -43.48 -1.34 -23.76
CA LEU A 215 -43.81 -1.26 -25.16
C LEU A 215 -43.45 0.13 -25.71
N ALA A 216 -43.23 0.28 -27.01
CA ALA A 216 -42.82 1.55 -27.61
C ALA A 216 -43.72 2.72 -27.18
N THR A 217 -45.03 2.50 -27.21
CA THR A 217 -46.06 3.48 -26.82
C THR A 217 -46.07 3.85 -25.32
N GLN A 218 -45.31 3.12 -24.50
CA GLN A 218 -45.15 3.30 -23.05
C GLN A 218 -43.72 3.73 -22.64
N MET A 219 -42.80 3.96 -23.59
CA MET A 219 -41.43 4.37 -23.26
C MET A 219 -41.33 5.79 -22.69
N PHE A 220 -42.34 6.63 -22.94
CA PHE A 220 -42.39 8.02 -22.46
C PHE A 220 -43.50 8.19 -21.42
N GLN A 221 -43.25 9.04 -20.42
CA GLN A 221 -44.23 9.38 -19.39
C GLN A 221 -45.43 10.13 -19.98
N GLU A 222 -45.18 11.03 -20.94
CA GLU A 222 -46.20 11.87 -21.58
C GLU A 222 -46.63 11.30 -22.93
N ALA A 223 -47.89 11.56 -23.31
CA ALA A 223 -48.46 11.09 -24.58
C ALA A 223 -48.05 11.99 -25.75
N GLU A 224 -46.90 12.65 -25.65
CA GLU A 224 -46.33 13.50 -26.68
C GLU A 224 -44.94 12.94 -27.05
N THR A 225 -44.64 12.94 -28.34
CA THR A 225 -43.30 12.64 -28.84
C THR A 225 -42.56 13.95 -29.08
N PHE A 226 -41.28 14.00 -28.71
CA PHE A 226 -40.45 15.19 -28.92
C PHE A 226 -40.10 15.32 -30.41
N GLY A 227 -40.35 16.50 -30.99
CA GLY A 227 -39.87 16.88 -32.33
C GLY A 227 -40.84 16.68 -33.52
N ASN A 228 -42.15 16.73 -33.29
CA ASN A 228 -43.18 16.49 -34.32
C ASN A 228 -43.11 15.08 -34.94
N ARG A 229 -44.05 14.76 -35.84
CA ARG A 229 -44.17 13.44 -36.51
C ARG A 229 -42.92 12.95 -37.23
N GLU A 230 -41.94 13.82 -37.49
CA GLU A 230 -40.74 13.52 -38.25
C GLU A 230 -39.53 13.16 -37.36
N ALA A 231 -39.56 13.48 -36.06
CA ALA A 231 -38.42 13.23 -35.17
C ALA A 231 -38.54 11.94 -34.37
N MET A 232 -39.74 11.59 -33.91
CA MET A 232 -40.02 10.32 -33.24
C MET A 232 -41.43 9.85 -33.56
N PHE A 233 -41.53 8.67 -34.15
CA PHE A 233 -42.80 8.08 -34.55
C PHE A 233 -42.88 6.60 -34.19
N TYR A 234 -44.10 6.09 -34.17
CA TYR A 234 -44.33 4.67 -33.98
C TYR A 234 -44.40 3.99 -35.33
N ALA A 235 -43.80 2.82 -35.46
CA ALA A 235 -43.83 2.03 -36.68
C ALA A 235 -44.17 0.58 -36.37
N LYS A 236 -44.81 -0.09 -37.33
CA LYS A 236 -45.05 -1.53 -37.28
C LYS A 236 -44.86 -2.09 -38.68
N ASN A 237 -44.13 -3.19 -38.80
CA ASN A 237 -43.84 -3.82 -40.10
C ASN A 237 -43.28 -2.82 -41.13
N ASN A 238 -42.37 -1.94 -40.69
CA ASN A 238 -41.77 -0.89 -41.51
C ASN A 238 -42.77 0.13 -42.10
N GLN A 239 -43.96 0.25 -41.49
CA GLN A 239 -44.97 1.25 -41.83
C GLN A 239 -45.20 2.19 -40.64
N LEU A 240 -45.34 3.47 -40.92
CA LEU A 240 -45.68 4.50 -39.93
C LEU A 240 -47.06 4.23 -39.32
N LEU A 241 -47.14 4.14 -38.00
CA LEU A 241 -48.38 4.21 -37.25
C LEU A 241 -48.75 5.68 -37.07
N PRO A 242 -49.91 6.13 -37.57
CA PRO A 242 -50.29 7.54 -37.55
C PRO A 242 -50.82 7.97 -36.17
N LEU A 243 -50.09 7.67 -35.09
CA LEU A 243 -50.50 8.01 -33.73
C LEU A 243 -50.16 9.48 -33.43
N ASN A 244 -51.18 10.29 -33.18
CA ASN A 244 -51.03 11.61 -32.60
C ASN A 244 -51.10 11.55 -31.05
N GLY A 245 -50.85 12.68 -30.38
CA GLY A 245 -50.82 12.69 -28.91
C GLY A 245 -52.16 12.34 -28.24
N GLY A 246 -53.29 12.67 -28.88
CA GLY A 246 -54.62 12.29 -28.39
C GLY A 246 -54.88 10.79 -28.52
N GLU A 247 -54.50 10.19 -29.64
CA GLU A 247 -54.60 8.73 -29.87
C GLU A 247 -53.67 7.96 -28.94
N LEU A 248 -52.45 8.44 -28.72
CA LEU A 248 -51.51 7.84 -27.79
C LEU A 248 -52.02 7.92 -26.34
N ALA A 249 -52.64 9.05 -25.96
CA ALA A 249 -53.27 9.21 -24.65
C ALA A 249 -54.44 8.24 -24.46
N GLU A 250 -55.25 8.01 -25.48
CA GLU A 250 -56.37 7.06 -25.42
C GLU A 250 -55.88 5.61 -25.35
N LEU A 251 -54.85 5.24 -26.13
CA LEU A 251 -54.22 3.92 -26.07
C LEU A 251 -53.68 3.61 -24.67
N ARG A 252 -53.05 4.59 -24.01
CA ARG A 252 -52.57 4.46 -22.62
C ARG A 252 -53.71 4.35 -21.62
N ARG A 253 -54.77 5.14 -21.78
CA ARG A 253 -55.95 5.10 -20.90
C ARG A 253 -56.65 3.73 -20.97
N THR A 254 -56.75 3.17 -22.17
CA THR A 254 -57.43 1.89 -22.43
C THR A 254 -56.50 0.68 -22.29
N ASN A 255 -55.19 0.90 -22.11
CA ASN A 255 -54.14 -0.12 -22.06
C ASN A 255 -54.13 -1.04 -23.30
N GLN A 256 -54.52 -0.52 -24.47
CA GLN A 256 -54.59 -1.24 -25.73
C GLN A 256 -53.32 -1.04 -26.54
N HIS A 257 -52.20 -1.55 -26.03
CA HIS A 257 -50.90 -1.39 -26.69
C HIS A 257 -50.62 -2.53 -27.68
N ASP A 258 -50.07 -2.18 -28.84
CA ASP A 258 -49.59 -3.15 -29.82
C ASP A 258 -48.15 -3.59 -29.46
N PRO A 259 -47.91 -4.87 -29.12
CA PRO A 259 -46.59 -5.33 -28.71
C PRO A 259 -45.57 -5.38 -29.85
N GLU A 260 -46.03 -5.30 -31.11
CA GLU A 260 -45.19 -5.27 -32.30
C GLU A 260 -44.92 -3.85 -32.81
N ALA A 261 -45.51 -2.83 -32.15
CA ALA A 261 -45.18 -1.44 -32.44
C ALA A 261 -43.81 -1.10 -31.85
N GLU A 262 -42.97 -0.51 -32.68
CA GLU A 262 -41.63 -0.05 -32.34
C GLU A 262 -41.58 1.48 -32.37
N LEU A 263 -40.69 2.07 -31.57
CA LEU A 263 -40.37 3.48 -31.66
C LEU A 263 -39.24 3.62 -32.67
N ALA A 264 -39.47 4.42 -33.71
CA ALA A 264 -38.54 4.70 -34.79
C ALA A 264 -38.13 6.17 -34.80
#